data_AF-A0AAU8MFC1-F1
#
_entry.id   AF-A0AAU8MFC1-F1
#
_cell.length_a   1.000
_cell.length_b   1.000
_cell.length_c   1.000
_cell.angle_alpha   90.00
_cell.angle_beta   90.00
_cell.angle_gamma   90.00
#
_symmetry.space_group_name_H-M   'P 1'
#
loop_
_entity.id
_entity.type
_entity.pdbx_description
1 polymer ?
#
loop_
_entity_poly.entity_id
_entity_poly.type
_entity_poly.pdbx_seq_one_letter_code
_entity_poly.pdbx_strand_id
1 'polypeptide(L)' 'MGFRKINETVHDGQAVFKRGNDFITRDLDGHNGGAWKMAGSVKALGSRDTRAGTFDVNLKRIGD' A
#
# COMPACT_ATOMS: atom_id res chain seq x y z
N MET A 1 3.54 -10.08 8.60
CA MET A 1 2.83 -9.66 7.36
C MET A 1 3.18 -10.46 6.12
N GLY A 2 4.42 -10.97 5.94
CA GLY A 2 4.74 -11.87 4.81
C GLY A 2 4.95 -11.17 3.46
N PHE A 3 4.99 -9.83 3.43
CA PHE A 3 5.32 -9.07 2.24
C PHE A 3 6.83 -9.00 2.03
N ARG A 4 7.26 -9.08 0.77
CA ARG A 4 8.66 -8.95 0.36
C ARG A 4 8.80 -7.73 -0.54
N LYS A 5 9.84 -6.93 -0.32
CA LYS A 5 10.16 -5.79 -1.20
C LYS A 5 10.43 -6.30 -2.61
N ILE A 6 9.89 -5.60 -3.61
CA ILE A 6 10.14 -5.86 -5.03
C ILE A 6 10.88 -4.67 -5.66
N ASN A 7 11.41 -4.84 -6.86
CA ASN A 7 12.11 -3.79 -7.61
C ASN A 7 11.12 -2.88 -8.37
N GLU A 8 10.10 -2.40 -7.66
CA GLU A 8 9.06 -1.51 -8.18
C GLU A 8 8.84 -0.37 -7.20
N THR A 9 8.47 0.79 -7.73
CA THR A 9 8.18 1.98 -6.94
C THR A 9 6.94 2.70 -7.42
N VAL A 10 6.27 3.41 -6.51
CA VAL A 10 5.12 4.27 -6.79
C VAL A 10 5.33 5.66 -6.19
N HIS A 11 4.52 6.65 -6.58
CA HIS A 11 4.53 8.00 -5.97
C HIS A 11 5.95 8.57 -5.80
N ASP A 12 6.68 8.65 -6.92
CA ASP A 12 8.05 9.19 -6.99
C ASP A 12 9.07 8.49 -6.08
N GLY A 13 9.05 7.15 -6.07
CA GLY A 13 10.14 6.34 -5.49
C GLY A 13 9.79 5.59 -4.21
N GLN A 14 8.53 5.57 -3.78
CA GLN A 14 8.10 4.77 -2.64
C GLN A 14 8.22 3.27 -2.95
N ALA A 15 8.92 2.55 -2.07
CA ALA A 15 9.14 1.13 -2.22
C ALA A 15 7.83 0.33 -2.16
N VAL A 16 7.67 -0.61 -3.09
CA VAL A 16 6.54 -1.54 -3.10
C VAL A 16 6.94 -2.88 -2.50
N PHE A 17 6.01 -3.46 -1.74
CA PHE A 17 6.13 -4.80 -1.20
C PHE A 17 4.99 -5.66 -1.70
N LYS A 18 5.26 -6.95 -1.98
CA LYS A 18 4.30 -7.90 -2.56
C LYS A 18 4.12 -9.12 -1.67
N ARG A 19 2.89 -9.64 -1.60
CA ARG A 19 2.53 -10.94 -1.03
C ARG A 19 1.39 -11.56 -1.83
N GLY A 20 1.66 -12.66 -2.54
CA GLY A 20 0.66 -13.24 -3.45
C GLY A 20 0.23 -12.21 -4.50
N ASN A 21 -1.05 -11.86 -4.53
CA ASN A 21 -1.62 -10.84 -5.42
C ASN A 21 -1.77 -9.46 -4.76
N ASP A 22 -1.41 -9.34 -3.48
CA ASP A 22 -1.46 -8.07 -2.76
C ASP A 22 -0.15 -7.29 -2.94
N PHE A 23 -0.29 -5.99 -3.14
CA PHE A 23 0.81 -5.03 -3.18
C PHE A 23 0.55 -3.94 -2.15
N ILE A 24 1.58 -3.56 -1.40
CA ILE A 24 1.52 -2.47 -0.42
C ILE A 24 2.63 -1.45 -0.63
N THR A 25 2.34 -0.20 -0.32
CA THR A 25 3.32 0.87 -0.09
C THR A 25 3.04 1.52 1.26
N ARG A 26 4.05 2.16 1.84
CA ARG A 26 3.89 2.89 3.10
C ARG A 26 2.91 4.05 2.90
N ASP A 27 1.99 4.25 3.84
CA ASP A 27 1.17 5.45 3.84
C ASP A 27 1.97 6.63 4.42
N LEU A 28 2.40 7.56 3.56
CA LEU A 28 3.17 8.74 3.98
C LEU A 28 2.29 9.89 4.47
N ASP A 29 0.99 9.88 4.12
CA ASP A 29 0.07 10.96 4.49
C ASP A 29 -0.32 10.87 5.97
N GLY A 30 -0.22 9.67 6.58
CA GLY A 30 -0.20 9.47 8.04
C GLY A 30 -1.44 9.93 8.81
N HIS A 31 -2.51 10.36 8.15
CA HIS A 31 -3.72 10.80 8.83
C HIS A 31 -4.51 9.60 9.39
N ASN A 32 -4.91 9.68 10.66
CA ASN A 32 -5.79 8.73 11.35
C ASN A 32 -5.25 7.30 11.54
N GLY A 33 -3.93 7.11 11.65
CA GLY A 33 -3.33 5.81 11.97
C GLY A 33 -3.10 4.91 10.75
N GLY A 34 -3.20 5.46 9.54
CA GLY A 34 -2.80 4.78 8.31
C GLY A 34 -1.30 4.51 8.27
N ALA A 35 -0.93 3.25 8.05
CA ALA A 35 0.45 2.81 7.91
C ALA A 35 0.76 2.26 6.51
N TRP A 36 -0.25 1.69 5.85
CA TRP A 36 -0.10 1.02 4.55
C TRP A 36 -1.23 1.38 3.60
N LYS A 37 -0.89 1.60 2.34
CA LYS A 37 -1.83 1.59 1.21
C LYS A 37 -1.73 0.23 0.54
N MET A 38 -2.86 -0.42 0.20
CA MET A 38 -2.87 -1.73 -0.47
C MET A 38 -3.65 -1.69 -1.79
N ALA A 39 -3.21 -2.46 -2.78
CA ALA A 39 -3.94 -2.69 -4.03
C ALA A 39 -3.57 -4.05 -4.65
N GLY A 40 -4.36 -4.48 -5.64
CA GLY A 40 -4.10 -5.72 -6.40
C GLY A 40 -3.02 -5.60 -7.48
N SER A 41 -2.44 -4.41 -7.68
CA SER A 41 -1.32 -4.19 -8.60
C SER A 41 -0.50 -2.97 -8.19
N VAL A 42 0.75 -2.89 -8.67
CA VAL A 42 1.63 -1.72 -8.48
C VAL A 42 0.98 -0.45 -9.02
N LYS A 43 0.42 -0.49 -10.24
CA LYS A 43 -0.24 0.66 -10.87
C LYS A 43 -1.41 1.18 -10.03
N ALA A 44 -2.19 0.28 -9.45
CA ALA A 44 -3.35 0.63 -8.64
C ALA A 44 -2.99 1.29 -7.30
N LEU A 45 -1.77 1.09 -6.78
CA LEU A 45 -1.27 1.84 -5.62
C LEU A 45 -1.06 3.33 -5.92
N GLY A 46 -0.87 3.68 -7.20
CA GLY A 46 -0.60 5.04 -7.67
C GLY A 46 -1.81 5.98 -7.68
N SER A 47 -3.04 5.49 -7.48
CA SER A 47 -4.23 6.33 -7.41
C SER A 47 -5.16 5.93 -6.27
N ARG A 48 -5.83 6.92 -5.67
CA ARG A 48 -6.83 6.71 -4.62
C ARG A 48 -8.06 5.97 -5.13
N ASP A 49 -8.48 6.22 -6.37
CA ASP A 49 -9.67 5.59 -6.95
C ASP A 49 -9.48 4.09 -7.22
N THR A 50 -8.22 3.65 -7.31
CA THR A 50 -7.86 2.28 -7.69
C THR A 50 -7.26 1.45 -6.56
N ARG A 51 -6.89 2.08 -5.44
CA ARG A 51 -6.38 1.36 -4.27
C ARG A 51 -7.53 0.69 -3.52
N ALA A 52 -7.25 -0.42 -2.85
CA ALA A 52 -8.24 -1.13 -2.05
C ALA A 52 -8.54 -0.45 -0.70
N GLY A 53 -7.63 0.44 -0.26
CA GLY A 53 -7.81 1.29 0.92
C GLY A 53 -6.53 1.57 1.67
N THR A 54 -6.70 2.23 2.82
CA THR A 54 -5.67 2.50 3.83
C THR A 54 -5.83 1.55 5.01
N PHE A 55 -4.70 1.05 5.51
CA PHE A 55 -4.62 0.03 6.55
C PHE A 55 -3.68 0.47 7.67
N ASP A 56 -3.97 0.07 8.90
CA ASP A 56 -3.07 0.31 10.04
C ASP A 56 -1.86 -0.65 10.04
N VAL A 57 -0.99 -0.50 11.04
CA VAL A 57 0.25 -1.27 11.23
C VAL A 57 0.05 -2.79 11.35
N ASN A 58 -1.17 -3.30 11.46
CA ASN A 58 -1.52 -4.71 11.51
C ASN A 58 -2.25 -5.19 10.25
N LEU A 59 -2.34 -4.36 9.19
CA LEU A 59 -3.12 -4.61 7.97
C LEU A 59 -4.63 -4.76 8.20
N LYS A 60 -5.18 -4.10 9.22
CA LYS A 60 -6.63 -3.93 9.33
C LYS A 60 -7.02 -2.65 8.59
N ARG A 61 -8.06 -2.74 7.76
CA ARG A 61 -8.54 -1.61 6.93
C ARG A 61 -9.18 -0.56 7.83
N ILE A 62 -8.82 0.70 7.61
CA ILE A 62 -9.31 1.84 8.41
C ILE A 62 -9.91 2.97 7.56
N GLY A 63 -9.75 2.92 6.23
CA GLY A 63 -10.30 3.95 5.36
C GLY A 63 -10.06 3.68 3.88
N ASP A 64 -10.54 4.62 3.06
CA ASP A 64 -10.39 4.66 1.60
C ASP A 64 -10.17 6.10 1.12
#